data_AF-A0A527QNE1-F1
#
_entry.id   AF-A0A527QNE1-F1
#
_cell.length_a   1.000
_cell.length_b   1.000
_cell.length_c   1.000
_cell.angle_alpha   90.00
_cell.angle_beta   90.00
_cell.angle_gamma   90.00
#
_symmetry.space_group_name_H-M   'P 1'
#
loop_
_entity.id
_entity.type
_entity.pdbx_description
1 polymer ?
#
loop_
_entity_poly.entity_id
_entity_poly.type
_entity_poly.pdbx_seq_one_letter_code
_entity_poly.pdbx_strand_id
1 'polypeptide(L)'
;MQFTRFLRNRSVSAAEMSRHAGKQTGGRAAGRHVVAVQDSSELALGSRRARAGYGPVGNGNAAGLLLHPVLAVEAGTGALL
;
A
#
# COMPACT_ATOMS: atom_id res chain seq x y z
N MET A 1 -8.48 -0.78 19.31
CA MET A 1 -7.43 -0.13 18.48
C MET A 1 -7.44 1.38 18.73
N GLN A 2 -6.30 1.97 19.11
CA GLN A 2 -6.20 3.39 19.47
C GLN A 2 -6.32 4.36 18.27
N PHE A 3 -6.13 3.87 17.04
CA PHE A 3 -6.15 4.71 15.83
C PHE A 3 -7.52 4.85 15.14
N THR A 4 -8.57 4.22 15.67
CA THR A 4 -9.87 4.12 14.98
C THR A 4 -10.48 5.49 14.66
N ARG A 5 -10.36 6.47 15.57
CA ARG A 5 -10.84 7.85 15.34
C ARG A 5 -10.06 8.56 14.25
N PHE A 6 -8.74 8.36 14.22
CA PHE A 6 -7.86 8.97 13.22
C PHE A 6 -8.18 8.44 11.81
N LEU A 7 -8.24 7.11 11.64
CA LEU A 7 -8.48 6.46 10.35
C LEU A 7 -9.91 6.66 9.80
N ARG A 8 -10.87 7.06 10.64
CA ARG A 8 -12.25 7.37 10.22
C ARG A 8 -12.51 8.87 10.01
N ASN A 9 -11.52 9.73 10.30
CA ASN A 9 -11.67 11.16 10.10
C ASN A 9 -11.64 11.49 8.60
N ARG A 10 -12.66 12.21 8.11
CA ARG A 10 -12.80 12.61 6.69
C ARG A 10 -11.63 13.46 6.18
N SER A 11 -10.92 14.14 7.09
CA SER A 11 -9.73 14.94 6.76
C SER A 11 -8.46 14.10 6.62
N VAL A 12 -8.51 12.80 6.96
CA VAL A 12 -7.39 11.86 6.82
C VAL A 12 -7.68 10.98 5.61
N SER A 13 -6.79 11.02 4.60
CA SER A 13 -6.96 10.23 3.36
C SER A 13 -5.81 9.24 3.17
N ALA A 14 -6.13 8.06 2.64
CA ALA A 14 -5.12 7.07 2.26
C ALA A 14 -4.16 7.60 1.19
N ALA A 15 -4.66 8.47 0.29
CA ALA A 15 -3.85 9.10 -0.75
C ALA A 15 -2.74 9.99 -0.16
N GLU A 16 -3.06 10.87 0.81
CA GLU A 16 -2.02 11.71 1.43
C GLU A 16 -1.11 10.89 2.34
N MET A 17 -1.60 9.86 3.03
CA MET A 17 -0.75 8.91 3.78
C MET A 17 0.27 8.23 2.86
N SER A 18 -0.17 7.71 1.72
CA SER A 18 0.69 7.09 0.71
C SER A 18 1.70 8.08 0.12
N ARG A 19 1.24 9.28 -0.22
CA ARG A 19 2.11 10.36 -0.71
C ARG A 19 3.16 10.78 0.32
N HIS A 20 2.79 10.87 1.60
CA HIS A 20 3.72 11.19 2.68
C HIS A 20 4.79 10.11 2.83
N ALA A 21 4.41 8.84 2.85
CA ALA A 21 5.35 7.71 2.88
C ALA A 21 6.30 7.76 1.67
N GLY A 22 5.76 7.99 0.46
CA GLY A 22 6.54 8.13 -0.76
C GLY A 22 7.56 9.28 -0.72
N LYS A 23 7.22 10.44 -0.12
CA LYS A 23 8.17 11.54 0.10
C LYS A 23 9.32 11.13 1.02
N GLN A 24 9.03 10.38 2.10
CA GLN A 24 10.07 9.90 3.01
C GLN A 24 10.98 8.86 2.34
N THR A 25 10.41 7.91 1.61
CA THR A 25 11.17 6.94 0.80
C THR A 25 12.01 7.65 -0.26
N GLY A 26 11.46 8.67 -0.94
CA GLY A 26 12.21 9.50 -1.90
C GLY A 26 13.41 10.21 -1.27
N GLY A 27 13.25 10.73 -0.05
CA GLY A 27 14.36 11.30 0.72
C GLY A 27 15.46 10.29 1.06
N ARG A 28 15.10 9.02 1.29
CA ARG A 28 16.07 7.93 1.51
C ARG A 28 16.69 7.44 0.21
N ALA A 29 15.97 7.46 -0.90
CA ALA A 29 16.45 7.03 -2.20
C ALA A 29 17.37 8.07 -2.88
N ALA A 30 17.28 9.34 -2.50
CA ALA A 30 18.01 10.43 -3.12
C ALA A 30 19.53 10.15 -3.17
N GLY A 31 20.10 10.22 -4.38
CA GLY A 31 21.53 10.01 -4.62
C GLY A 31 22.01 8.56 -4.56
N ARG A 32 21.10 7.58 -4.44
CA ARG A 32 21.44 6.14 -4.43
C ARG A 32 21.09 5.46 -5.75
N HIS A 33 21.81 4.38 -6.07
CA HIS A 33 21.41 3.47 -7.14
C HIS A 33 20.29 2.57 -6.61
N VAL A 34 19.08 2.73 -7.15
CA VAL A 34 17.87 2.09 -6.62
C VAL A 34 17.20 1.25 -7.69
N VAL A 35 16.79 0.04 -7.30
CA VAL A 35 15.85 -0.78 -8.06
C VAL A 35 14.44 -0.46 -7.56
N ALA A 36 13.59 0.01 -8.46
CA ALA A 36 12.16 0.21 -8.19
C ALA A 36 11.40 -1.07 -8.55
N VAL A 37 11.19 -1.93 -7.55
CA VAL A 37 10.47 -3.20 -7.75
C VAL A 37 8.97 -2.91 -7.75
N GLN A 38 8.26 -3.38 -8.78
CA GLN A 38 6.82 -3.23 -8.93
C GLN A 38 6.19 -4.60 -9.11
N ASP A 39 5.08 -4.83 -8.43
CA ASP A 39 4.26 -6.03 -8.56
C ASP A 39 2.81 -5.69 -8.19
N SER A 40 1.87 -6.60 -8.36
CA SER A 40 0.49 -6.44 -7.92
C SER A 40 0.09 -7.57 -7.00
N SER A 41 -0.59 -7.26 -5.89
CA SER A 41 -1.07 -8.25 -4.94
C SER A 41 -2.54 -8.03 -4.62
N GLU A 42 -3.26 -9.13 -4.37
CA GLU A 42 -4.61 -9.08 -3.86
C GLU A 42 -4.61 -8.94 -2.33
N LEU A 43 -5.41 -8.02 -1.80
CA LEU A 43 -5.72 -7.93 -0.38
C LEU A 43 -7.14 -8.42 -0.13
N ALA A 44 -7.27 -9.68 0.30
CA ALA A 44 -8.55 -10.28 0.64
C ALA A 44 -8.99 -9.88 2.06
N LEU A 45 -10.22 -9.35 2.18
CA LEU A 45 -10.77 -8.83 3.45
C LEU A 45 -11.90 -9.68 4.03
N GLY A 46 -12.13 -10.88 3.47
CA GLY A 46 -13.14 -11.84 3.89
C GLY A 46 -14.07 -12.27 2.75
N SER A 47 -15.11 -13.04 3.09
CA SER A 47 -16.05 -13.60 2.12
C SER A 47 -16.86 -12.52 1.38
N ARG A 48 -17.37 -12.86 0.19
CA ARG A 48 -18.09 -11.95 -0.74
C ARG A 48 -19.27 -11.18 -0.11
N ARG A 49 -19.86 -11.69 0.99
CA ARG A 49 -20.95 -11.02 1.72
C ARG A 49 -20.48 -9.86 2.62
N ALA A 50 -19.17 -9.65 2.78
CA ALA A 50 -18.68 -8.97 3.97
C ALA A 50 -18.40 -7.46 3.88
N ARG A 51 -18.18 -6.81 2.71
CA ARG A 51 -17.78 -5.39 2.73
C ARG A 51 -18.23 -4.58 1.52
N ALA A 52 -19.25 -3.73 1.71
CA ALA A 52 -19.61 -2.69 0.76
C ALA A 52 -18.40 -1.78 0.46
N GLY A 53 -18.20 -1.44 -0.82
CA GLY A 53 -17.09 -0.59 -1.26
C GLY A 53 -15.81 -1.32 -1.71
N TYR A 54 -15.79 -2.66 -1.72
CA TYR A 54 -14.66 -3.46 -2.20
C TYR A 54 -15.02 -4.28 -3.44
N GLY A 55 -14.04 -4.56 -4.29
CA GLY A 55 -14.17 -5.36 -5.51
C GLY A 55 -13.95 -6.86 -5.29
N PRO A 56 -14.15 -7.69 -6.32
CA PRO A 56 -13.85 -9.12 -6.25
C PRO A 56 -12.33 -9.38 -6.22
N VAL A 57 -11.91 -10.33 -5.39
CA VAL A 57 -10.54 -10.91 -5.34
C VAL A 57 -10.66 -12.41 -5.07
N GLY A 58 -9.54 -13.15 -5.05
CA GLY A 58 -9.52 -14.59 -4.77
C GLY A 58 -10.34 -15.37 -5.80
N ASN A 59 -10.20 -15.02 -7.09
CA ASN A 59 -11.01 -15.54 -8.19
C ASN A 59 -12.52 -15.32 -8.02
N GLY A 60 -12.90 -14.22 -7.36
CA GLY A 60 -14.31 -13.86 -7.11
C GLY A 60 -14.93 -14.50 -5.87
N ASN A 61 -14.17 -15.27 -5.09
CA ASN A 61 -14.66 -15.91 -3.86
C ASN A 61 -14.56 -14.99 -2.63
N ALA A 62 -13.83 -13.88 -2.73
CA ALA A 62 -13.63 -12.92 -1.64
C ALA A 62 -13.85 -11.48 -2.11
N ALA A 63 -14.08 -10.58 -1.15
CA ALA A 63 -14.11 -9.14 -1.37
C ALA A 63 -12.79 -8.51 -0.90
N GLY A 64 -12.26 -7.56 -1.66
CA GLY A 64 -10.95 -6.97 -1.40
C GLY A 64 -10.56 -5.87 -2.38
N LEU A 65 -9.26 -5.66 -2.54
CA LEU A 65 -8.68 -4.72 -3.49
C LEU A 65 -7.38 -5.25 -4.09
N LEU A 66 -7.01 -4.71 -5.25
CA LEU A 66 -5.69 -4.89 -5.84
C LEU A 66 -4.77 -3.76 -5.36
N LEU A 67 -3.63 -4.11 -4.81
CA LEU A 67 -2.58 -3.19 -4.41
C LEU A 67 -1.43 -3.32 -5.41
N HIS A 68 -1.01 -2.21 -6.02
CA HIS A 68 0.15 -2.14 -6.90
C HIS A 68 1.23 -1.25 -6.25
N PRO A 69 2.06 -1.80 -5.34
CA PRO A 69 3.08 -1.02 -4.67
C PRO A 69 4.35 -0.86 -5.53
N VAL A 70 5.17 0.12 -5.14
CA VAL A 70 6.56 0.24 -5.59
C VAL A 70 7.46 0.18 -4.37
N LEU A 71 8.43 -0.74 -4.38
CA LEU A 71 9.43 -0.87 -3.33
C LEU A 71 10.77 -0.32 -3.83
N ALA A 72 11.37 0.59 -3.08
CA ALA A 72 12.70 1.11 -3.37
C ALA A 72 13.74 0.22 -2.67
N VAL A 73 14.59 -0.43 -3.46
CA VAL A 73 15.66 -1.29 -2.95
C VAL A 73 17.00 -0.73 -3.37
N GLU A 74 17.92 -0.54 -2.44
CA GLU A 74 19.28 -0.12 -2.76
C GLU A 74 20.00 -1.25 -3.52
N ALA A 75 20.55 -0.93 -4.68
CA ALA A 75 20.99 -1.93 -5.66
C ALA A 75 22.24 -2.71 -5.23
N GLY A 76 23.15 -2.09 -4.48
CA GLY A 76 24.41 -2.73 -4.05
C GLY A 76 24.23 -3.70 -2.87
N THR A 77 23.32 -3.39 -1.96
CA THR A 77 23.14 -4.08 -0.68
C THR A 77 21.85 -4.90 -0.61
N GLY A 78 20.87 -4.61 -1.45
CA GLY A 78 19.53 -5.20 -1.37
C GLY A 78 18.68 -4.66 -0.21
N ALA A 79 19.12 -3.59 0.47
CA ALA A 79 18.36 -3.01 1.57
C ALA A 79 17.09 -2.29 1.09
N LEU A 80 15.98 -2.48 1.81
CA LEU A 80 14.74 -1.73 1.58
C LEU A 80 14.87 -0.29 2.11
N LEU A 81 14.47 0.68 1.29
CA LEU A 81 14.59 2.12 1.58
C LEU A 81 13.27 2.75 2.05
#